data_AF-E9EQ89-F1
#
_entry.id   AF-E9EQ89-F1
#
_cell.length_a   1.000
_cell.length_b   1.000
_cell.length_c   1.000
_cell.angle_alpha   90.00
_cell.angle_beta   90.00
_cell.angle_gamma   90.00
#
_symmetry.space_group_name_H-M   'P 1'
#
loop_
_entity.id
_entity.type
_entity.pdbx_description
1 polymer ?
#
loop_
_entity_poly.entity_id
_entity_poly.type
_entity_poly.pdbx_seq_one_letter_code
_entity_poly.pdbx_strand_id
1 'polypeptide(L)'
;MATPSSAPRAPFVACRAVSTTRAARSKNTEWVRKKLWKGEAPGLEDPYTQRPEPEDPSNLPEEALEFQPRTDKTPAAVLESRLTLPPKRTEAASEKELASSDPTYVPATEAEGLEEIGALNTWWYQEGHWGEESEFRGFGSAEKVVDKDVVEVYLRQAVVEALALRETGAFSQWATKKWREGPRSELDQVLAAEIQVQGSQASLKGDVAAIAQNLTAESDEMEATERIRPEEAREMLKTWDASWKGLVLDDQLKFALRKRLYQLTGTLIADAKLGAAHTVRHVLTLASKKSQPKKLAELLETRSDVQELANVKVHSRKIGPIDKETALGRWKVIEEELTKRGLPVTGTAGMSKNKERDWISGKI
;
A
#
# COMPACT_ATOMS: atom_id res chain seq x y z
N MET A 1 62.94 -18.33 13.12
CA MET A 1 63.64 -17.85 11.92
C MET A 1 62.62 -17.09 11.09
N ALA A 2 62.60 -15.76 11.24
CA ALA A 2 63.20 -14.80 10.30
C ALA A 2 62.31 -14.56 9.07
N THR A 3 61.68 -13.38 9.03
CA THR A 3 61.03 -12.77 7.84
C THR A 3 62.11 -12.28 6.86
N PRO A 4 61.81 -11.97 5.56
CA PRO A 4 61.29 -10.62 5.25
C PRO A 4 60.43 -10.44 3.96
N SER A 5 59.64 -9.35 3.98
CA SER A 5 59.46 -8.32 2.94
C SER A 5 58.80 -8.64 1.58
N SER A 6 57.67 -7.98 1.30
CA SER A 6 57.60 -6.92 0.27
C SER A 6 56.18 -6.34 0.17
N ALA A 7 55.98 -5.13 0.68
CA ALA A 7 54.84 -4.27 0.35
C ALA A 7 55.40 -3.02 -0.36
N PRO A 8 54.78 -2.56 -1.46
CA PRO A 8 55.32 -1.45 -2.24
C PRO A 8 55.17 -0.13 -1.48
N ARG A 9 56.31 0.54 -1.27
CA ARG A 9 56.40 1.94 -0.84
C ARG A 9 55.94 2.85 -1.98
N ALA A 10 54.85 3.57 -1.78
CA ALA A 10 54.52 4.77 -2.54
C ALA A 10 55.08 6.02 -1.83
N PRO A 11 55.53 7.05 -2.57
CA PRO A 11 56.36 8.13 -2.05
C PRO A 11 55.60 9.11 -1.17
N PHE A 12 56.29 9.63 -0.15
CA PHE A 12 55.90 10.80 0.61
C PHE A 12 55.72 11.99 -0.33
N VAL A 13 54.49 12.28 -0.71
CA VAL A 13 54.12 13.58 -1.25
C VAL A 13 54.14 14.55 -0.06
N ALA A 14 54.99 15.57 -0.17
CA ALA A 14 55.09 16.64 0.82
C ALA A 14 53.75 17.39 0.90
N CYS A 15 52.88 16.98 1.83
CA CYS A 15 51.76 17.80 2.25
C CYS A 15 52.35 18.99 3.03
N ARG A 16 52.44 20.14 2.37
CA ARG A 16 52.53 21.42 3.08
C ARG A 16 51.26 21.55 3.92
N ALA A 17 51.38 21.32 5.22
CA ALA A 17 50.36 21.70 6.18
C ALA A 17 50.32 23.24 6.20
N VAL A 18 49.39 23.83 5.45
CA VAL A 18 49.04 25.24 5.62
C VAL A 18 48.08 25.29 6.80
N SER A 19 48.63 25.36 8.00
CA SER A 19 47.88 25.71 9.21
C SER A 19 47.70 27.24 9.24
N THR A 20 46.49 27.72 8.97
CA THR A 20 46.07 29.10 9.28
C THR A 20 45.52 29.22 10.69
N THR A 21 45.87 28.30 11.59
CA THR A 21 45.53 28.40 13.01
C THR A 21 46.41 29.46 13.66
N ARG A 22 45.79 30.61 13.93
CA ARG A 22 46.24 31.67 14.84
C ARG A 22 46.92 31.05 16.07
N ALA A 23 48.19 31.38 16.32
CA ALA A 23 48.82 31.04 17.58
C ALA A 23 48.04 31.75 18.70
N ALA A 24 47.29 30.99 19.50
CA ALA A 24 46.56 31.54 20.62
C ALA A 24 47.58 32.18 21.58
N ARG A 25 47.54 33.51 21.72
CA ARG A 25 48.11 34.22 22.88
C ARG A 25 47.29 33.79 24.09
N SER A 26 47.60 32.62 24.65
CA SER A 26 47.04 32.18 25.91
C SER A 26 47.92 32.74 27.04
N LYS A 27 47.28 33.22 28.11
CA LYS A 27 47.92 33.69 29.36
C LYS A 27 48.96 32.69 29.91
N ASN A 28 48.84 31.42 29.53
CA ASN A 28 49.74 30.34 29.91
C ASN A 28 51.15 30.42 29.27
N THR A 29 51.39 31.31 28.30
CA THR A 29 52.71 31.47 27.62
C THR A 29 53.44 32.77 27.96
N GLU A 30 52.83 33.68 28.71
CA GLU A 30 53.40 34.99 29.08
C GLU A 30 54.58 34.86 30.07
N TRP A 31 54.58 33.82 30.91
CA TRP A 31 55.61 33.61 31.91
C TRP A 31 57.00 33.33 31.28
N VAL A 32 57.04 32.64 30.14
CA VAL A 32 58.28 32.37 29.38
C VAL A 32 58.83 33.68 28.82
N ARG A 33 57.94 34.55 28.33
CA ARG A 33 58.26 35.83 27.73
C ARG A 33 58.83 36.82 28.75
N LYS A 34 58.28 36.83 29.97
CA LYS A 34 58.75 37.68 31.09
C LYS A 34 60.13 37.25 31.62
N LYS A 35 60.44 35.95 31.59
CA LYS A 35 61.76 35.42 31.97
C LYS A 35 62.85 35.72 30.94
N LEU A 36 62.52 35.72 29.65
CA LEU A 36 63.50 35.94 28.58
C LEU A 36 63.99 37.40 28.53
N TRP A 37 63.09 38.35 28.79
CA TRP A 37 63.36 39.78 28.61
C TRP A 37 63.57 40.57 29.91
N LYS A 38 63.46 39.93 31.09
CA LYS A 38 63.65 40.52 32.43
C LYS A 38 63.01 41.92 32.57
N GLY A 39 61.79 42.07 32.05
CA GLY A 39 61.08 43.35 31.95
C GLY A 39 59.97 43.30 30.90
N GLU A 40 59.33 44.43 30.65
CA GLU A 40 58.35 44.60 29.57
C GLU A 40 59.09 44.54 28.23
N ALA A 41 58.78 43.53 27.40
CA ALA A 41 59.52 43.25 26.18
C ALA A 41 59.28 44.38 25.16
N PRO A 42 60.33 45.02 24.59
CA PRO A 42 60.15 46.05 23.57
C PRO A 42 59.61 45.42 22.29
N GLY A 43 58.33 45.65 22.02
CA GLY A 43 57.67 45.33 20.77
C GLY A 43 56.74 46.48 20.44
N LEU A 44 56.85 46.99 19.21
CA LEU A 44 55.97 48.02 18.67
C LEU A 44 54.50 47.70 18.96
N GLU A 45 53.73 48.73 19.32
CA GLU A 45 52.27 48.67 19.41
C GLU A 45 51.72 47.90 18.20
N ASP A 46 50.93 46.88 18.47
CA ASP A 46 50.39 45.97 17.47
C ASP A 46 49.52 46.80 16.50
N PRO A 47 49.91 46.96 15.22
CA PRO A 47 49.19 47.81 14.28
C PRO A 47 47.78 47.27 13.94
N TYR A 48 47.38 46.13 14.51
CA TYR A 48 46.06 45.51 14.34
C TYR A 48 45.18 45.57 15.60
N THR A 49 45.57 46.32 16.63
CA THR A 49 44.70 46.51 17.81
C THR A 49 43.52 47.45 17.54
N GLN A 50 43.52 48.18 16.43
CA GLN A 50 42.39 48.96 15.92
C GLN A 50 41.64 48.20 14.83
N ARG A 51 41.32 46.93 15.05
CA ARG A 51 40.33 46.28 14.20
C ARG A 51 38.96 46.76 14.70
N PRO A 52 38.23 47.63 13.99
CA PRO A 52 36.80 47.76 14.26
C PRO A 52 36.20 46.35 14.23
N GLU A 53 35.25 46.08 15.13
CA GLU A 53 34.44 44.88 15.07
C GLU A 53 33.99 44.70 13.62
N PRO A 54 34.15 43.52 13.00
CA PRO A 54 33.50 43.30 11.73
C PRO A 54 32.00 43.37 12.03
N GLU A 55 31.40 44.52 11.77
CA GLU A 55 30.23 44.51 10.91
C GLU A 55 30.61 43.55 9.79
N ASP A 56 29.86 42.47 9.60
CA ASP A 56 30.09 41.56 8.48
C ASP A 56 29.28 42.12 7.29
N PRO A 57 29.71 43.15 6.53
CA PRO A 57 29.25 43.26 5.17
C PRO A 57 29.99 42.15 4.45
N SER A 58 29.28 41.06 4.18
CA SER A 58 29.76 40.01 3.28
C SER A 58 30.46 40.66 2.08
N ASN A 59 31.74 40.33 1.84
CA ASN A 59 32.50 40.77 0.67
C ASN A 59 31.96 40.20 -0.67
N LEU A 60 30.76 39.64 -0.63
CA LEU A 60 30.04 39.17 -1.80
C LEU A 60 29.32 40.39 -2.39
N PRO A 61 29.40 40.62 -3.71
CA PRO A 61 28.57 41.64 -4.36
C PRO A 61 27.09 41.39 -4.00
N GLU A 62 26.29 42.44 -3.89
CA GLU A 62 24.86 42.34 -3.52
C GLU A 62 24.11 41.31 -4.38
N GLU A 63 24.48 41.19 -5.66
CA GLU A 63 23.98 40.19 -6.62
C GLU A 63 24.26 38.71 -6.26
N ALA A 64 25.28 38.44 -5.44
CA ALA A 64 25.60 37.09 -4.92
C ALA A 64 24.91 36.80 -3.58
N LEU A 65 24.39 37.82 -2.88
CA LEU A 65 23.51 37.68 -1.72
C LEU A 65 22.05 37.58 -2.13
N GLU A 66 21.70 38.15 -3.29
CA GLU A 66 20.42 37.93 -3.94
C GLU A 66 20.28 36.45 -4.33
N PHE A 67 19.34 35.76 -3.66
CA PHE A 67 19.00 34.38 -3.96
C PHE A 67 18.42 34.30 -5.37
N GLN A 68 19.26 34.02 -6.37
CA GLN A 68 18.74 33.74 -7.71
C GLN A 68 17.96 32.43 -7.68
N PRO A 69 16.66 32.43 -8.03
CA PRO A 69 15.87 31.21 -8.03
C PRO A 69 16.48 30.23 -9.03
N ARG A 70 16.99 29.12 -8.51
CA ARG A 70 17.60 28.07 -9.33
C ARG A 70 16.54 27.53 -10.28
N THR A 71 16.80 27.59 -11.58
CA THR A 71 15.86 27.10 -12.58
C THR A 71 15.62 25.61 -12.40
N ASP A 72 14.35 25.21 -12.49
CA ASP A 72 13.96 23.81 -12.36
C ASP A 72 14.55 22.98 -13.48
N LYS A 73 15.38 22.02 -13.09
CA LYS A 73 15.96 21.01 -14.00
C LYS A 73 15.18 19.69 -13.93
N THR A 74 13.97 19.69 -13.38
CA THR A 74 13.12 18.49 -13.35
C THR A 74 12.80 18.09 -14.79
N PRO A 75 13.09 16.85 -15.20
CA PRO A 75 12.81 16.42 -16.57
C PRO A 75 11.30 16.46 -16.84
N ALA A 76 10.91 16.86 -18.05
CA ALA A 76 9.50 17.00 -18.44
C ALA A 76 8.68 15.74 -18.15
N ALA A 77 9.24 14.55 -18.40
CA ALA A 77 8.59 13.27 -18.13
C ALA A 77 8.21 13.07 -16.64
N VAL A 78 8.93 13.69 -15.71
CA VAL A 78 8.64 13.63 -14.27
C VAL A 78 7.60 14.68 -13.87
N LEU A 79 7.59 15.83 -14.54
CA LEU A 79 6.55 16.86 -14.36
C LEU A 79 5.20 16.42 -14.95
N GLU A 80 5.23 15.65 -16.02
CA GLU A 80 4.04 15.04 -16.65
C GLU A 80 3.52 13.83 -15.87
N SER A 81 4.32 13.29 -14.95
CA SER A 81 3.87 12.18 -14.10
C SER A 81 2.84 12.67 -13.09
N ARG A 82 1.80 11.87 -12.84
CA ARG A 82 0.76 12.18 -11.85
C ARG A 82 1.15 11.81 -10.41
N LEU A 83 2.42 11.50 -10.19
CA LEU A 83 2.96 11.17 -8.87
C LEU A 83 3.28 12.45 -8.10
N THR A 84 2.98 12.45 -6.81
CA THR A 84 3.37 13.56 -5.94
C THR A 84 4.84 13.39 -5.55
N LEU A 85 5.64 14.36 -6.00
CA LEU A 85 7.06 14.38 -5.72
C LEU A 85 7.32 15.14 -4.43
N PRO A 86 8.40 14.80 -3.71
CA PRO A 86 8.84 15.58 -2.57
C PRO A 86 8.97 17.06 -2.94
N PRO A 87 8.47 17.97 -2.08
CA PRO A 87 8.60 19.39 -2.34
C PRO A 87 10.06 19.78 -2.41
N LYS A 88 10.35 20.87 -3.12
CA LYS A 88 11.69 21.45 -3.14
C LYS A 88 12.05 21.94 -1.75
N ARG A 89 13.36 22.09 -1.53
CA ARG A 89 13.90 22.66 -0.31
C ARG A 89 13.25 24.01 -0.04
N THR A 90 12.53 24.09 1.07
CA THR A 90 12.04 25.32 1.67
C THR A 90 12.93 25.67 2.86
N GLU A 91 12.98 26.96 3.19
CA GLU A 91 13.66 27.45 4.38
C GLU A 91 12.60 27.74 5.44
N ALA A 92 12.75 27.13 6.61
CA ALA A 92 11.91 27.42 7.75
C ALA A 92 12.44 28.65 8.48
N ALA A 93 11.54 29.49 8.99
CA ALA A 93 11.91 30.61 9.85
C ALA A 93 12.66 30.11 11.09
N SER A 94 13.62 30.89 11.56
CA SER A 94 14.36 30.55 12.78
C SER A 94 13.46 30.67 14.01
N GLU A 95 13.82 29.98 15.09
CA GLU A 95 13.07 30.02 16.36
C GLU A 95 12.87 31.46 16.88
N LYS A 96 13.87 32.34 16.69
CA LYS A 96 13.82 33.74 17.13
C LYS A 96 12.84 34.58 16.32
N GLU A 97 12.77 34.32 15.00
CA GLU A 97 11.84 35.00 14.11
C GLU A 97 10.40 34.55 14.41
N LEU A 98 10.20 33.23 14.60
CA LEU A 98 8.90 32.66 14.99
C LEU A 98 8.41 33.20 16.33
N ALA A 99 9.27 33.30 17.34
CA ALA A 99 8.90 33.87 18.64
C ALA A 99 8.54 35.37 18.56
N SER A 100 9.06 36.08 17.55
CA SER A 100 8.73 37.48 17.30
C SER A 100 7.44 37.67 16.49
N SER A 101 7.12 36.75 15.59
CA SER A 101 5.91 36.80 14.75
C SER A 101 4.69 36.22 15.46
N ASP A 102 4.87 35.12 16.18
CA ASP A 102 3.78 34.33 16.76
C ASP A 102 3.87 34.30 18.30
N PRO A 103 3.03 35.08 19.02
CA PRO A 103 3.06 35.15 20.48
C PRO A 103 2.55 33.88 21.19
N THR A 104 2.03 32.90 20.44
CA THR A 104 1.51 31.63 20.97
C THR A 104 2.55 30.49 20.91
N TYR A 105 3.71 30.72 20.27
CA TYR A 105 4.75 29.72 20.20
C TYR A 105 5.40 29.48 21.58
N VAL A 106 5.46 28.22 21.99
CA VAL A 106 6.13 27.77 23.22
C VAL A 106 7.03 26.59 22.87
N PRO A 107 8.35 26.65 23.18
CA PRO A 107 9.28 25.56 22.87
C PRO A 107 8.97 24.32 23.72
N ALA A 108 9.07 23.15 23.10
CA ALA A 108 8.80 21.88 23.77
C ALA A 108 9.97 21.48 24.68
N THR A 109 9.65 21.08 25.92
CA THR A 109 10.62 20.59 26.91
C THR A 109 10.82 19.08 26.83
N GLU A 110 9.82 18.37 26.32
CA GLU A 110 9.82 16.91 26.16
C GLU A 110 9.58 16.57 24.70
N ALA A 111 10.18 15.46 24.25
CA ALA A 111 9.97 14.96 22.90
C ALA A 111 8.66 14.15 22.77
N GLU A 112 8.00 13.84 23.88
CA GLU A 112 6.77 13.05 23.88
C GLU A 112 5.62 13.82 23.21
N GLY A 113 5.01 13.18 22.20
CA GLY A 113 3.90 13.78 21.46
C GLY A 113 4.30 14.79 20.37
N LEU A 114 5.60 15.00 20.13
CA LEU A 114 6.06 15.76 18.97
C LEU A 114 5.85 14.96 17.67
N GLU A 115 5.54 15.69 16.59
CA GLU A 115 5.38 15.09 15.27
C GLU A 115 6.73 14.65 14.71
N GLU A 116 6.85 13.36 14.36
CA GLU A 116 8.00 12.83 13.63
C GLU A 116 7.77 12.98 12.14
N ILE A 117 8.43 13.96 11.52
CA ILE A 117 8.40 14.12 10.06
C ILE A 117 9.29 13.04 9.44
N GLY A 118 8.67 12.14 8.69
CA GLY A 118 9.35 11.02 8.05
C GLY A 118 10.40 11.46 7.01
N ALA A 119 11.46 10.68 6.88
CA ALA A 119 12.46 10.89 5.84
C ALA A 119 11.95 10.41 4.47
N LEU A 120 12.73 10.67 3.41
CA LEU A 120 12.39 10.28 2.04
C LEU A 120 12.14 8.77 1.88
N ASN A 121 12.74 7.93 2.74
CA ASN A 121 12.50 6.48 2.74
C ASN A 121 11.04 6.11 3.07
N THR A 122 10.36 6.92 3.88
CA THR A 122 8.97 6.73 4.27
C THR A 122 7.98 7.42 3.35
N TRP A 123 8.47 8.18 2.35
CA TRP A 123 7.65 8.97 1.43
C TRP A 123 6.54 8.12 0.80
N TRP A 124 6.88 6.99 0.19
CA TRP A 124 5.91 6.14 -0.50
C TRP A 124 4.98 5.33 0.42
N TYR A 125 5.15 5.41 1.74
CA TYR A 125 4.23 4.78 2.69
C TYR A 125 3.17 5.75 3.22
N GLN A 126 3.33 7.05 2.95
CA GLN A 126 2.35 8.05 3.35
C GLN A 126 1.16 8.06 2.38
N GLU A 127 -0.03 8.24 2.94
CA GLU A 127 -1.28 8.29 2.18
C GLU A 127 -1.28 9.49 1.21
N GLY A 128 -1.81 9.31 0.00
CA GLY A 128 -1.84 10.35 -1.02
C GLY A 128 -0.53 10.57 -1.79
N HIS A 129 0.55 9.85 -1.44
CA HIS A 129 1.79 9.91 -2.23
C HIS A 129 1.79 9.02 -3.48
N TRP A 130 0.90 8.03 -3.50
CA TRP A 130 0.54 7.29 -4.70
C TRP A 130 -0.66 7.98 -5.36
N GLY A 131 -0.57 8.22 -6.67
CA GLY A 131 -1.71 8.72 -7.44
C GLY A 131 -2.75 7.64 -7.72
N GLU A 132 -3.95 8.05 -8.17
CA GLU A 132 -5.06 7.15 -8.56
C GLU A 132 -4.66 6.07 -9.58
N GLU A 133 -3.64 6.33 -10.40
CA GLU A 133 -3.10 5.37 -11.37
C GLU A 133 -2.49 4.12 -10.70
N SER A 134 -2.13 4.24 -9.43
CA SER A 134 -1.57 3.13 -8.64
C SER A 134 -2.67 2.17 -8.15
N GLU A 135 -3.93 2.60 -8.19
CA GLU A 135 -5.05 1.75 -7.85
C GLU A 135 -5.25 0.68 -8.93
N PHE A 136 -5.22 -0.58 -8.52
CA PHE A 136 -5.39 -1.69 -9.43
C PHE A 136 -6.83 -1.73 -9.97
N ARG A 137 -7.02 -1.28 -11.22
CA ARG A 137 -8.27 -1.43 -11.96
C ARG A 137 -8.30 -2.77 -12.68
N GLY A 138 -8.91 -3.76 -12.02
CA GLY A 138 -9.10 -5.10 -12.58
C GLY A 138 -10.16 -5.15 -13.68
N PHE A 139 -10.08 -6.18 -14.53
CA PHE A 139 -11.14 -6.48 -15.50
C PHE A 139 -12.41 -7.03 -14.82
N GLY A 140 -12.22 -7.82 -13.76
CA GLY A 140 -13.31 -8.36 -12.93
C GLY A 140 -13.63 -7.43 -11.77
N SER A 141 -14.83 -7.57 -11.20
CA SER A 141 -15.21 -6.84 -9.99
C SER A 141 -14.27 -7.15 -8.82
N ALA A 142 -13.94 -6.13 -8.03
CA ALA A 142 -13.04 -6.25 -6.89
C ALA A 142 -13.65 -7.08 -5.76
N GLU A 143 -14.96 -6.93 -5.54
CA GLU A 143 -15.72 -7.67 -4.55
C GLU A 143 -16.24 -8.99 -5.12
N LYS A 144 -15.84 -10.09 -4.49
CA LYS A 144 -16.23 -11.43 -4.94
C LYS A 144 -17.63 -11.79 -4.47
N VAL A 145 -18.50 -12.11 -5.42
CA VAL A 145 -19.84 -12.63 -5.12
C VAL A 145 -19.75 -14.14 -4.89
N VAL A 146 -20.09 -14.59 -3.68
CA VAL A 146 -20.00 -16.00 -3.27
C VAL A 146 -21.37 -16.68 -3.22
N ASP A 147 -22.45 -15.91 -3.11
CA ASP A 147 -23.80 -16.44 -2.96
C ASP A 147 -24.28 -17.14 -4.23
N LYS A 148 -24.68 -18.40 -4.09
CA LYS A 148 -25.08 -19.25 -5.22
C LYS A 148 -26.26 -18.66 -5.99
N ASP A 149 -27.25 -18.12 -5.28
CA ASP A 149 -28.47 -17.59 -5.87
C ASP A 149 -28.16 -16.36 -6.75
N VAL A 150 -27.28 -15.48 -6.26
CA VAL A 150 -26.84 -14.28 -6.99
C VAL A 150 -25.98 -14.66 -8.20
N VAL A 151 -25.05 -15.62 -8.04
CA VAL A 151 -24.24 -16.15 -9.15
C VAL A 151 -25.13 -16.78 -10.23
N GLU A 152 -26.23 -17.42 -9.86
CA GLU A 152 -27.17 -18.00 -10.82
C GLU A 152 -27.88 -16.94 -11.66
N VAL A 153 -28.28 -15.83 -11.05
CA VAL A 153 -28.87 -14.69 -11.77
C VAL A 153 -27.87 -14.08 -12.76
N TYR A 154 -26.65 -13.81 -12.30
CA TYR A 154 -25.60 -13.27 -13.18
C TYR A 154 -25.19 -14.25 -14.29
N LEU A 155 -25.25 -15.55 -14.03
CA LEU A 155 -25.03 -16.55 -15.07
C LEU A 155 -26.15 -16.53 -16.10
N ARG A 156 -27.42 -16.38 -15.69
CA ARG A 156 -28.54 -16.23 -16.63
C ARG A 156 -28.37 -14.96 -17.47
N GLN A 157 -28.04 -13.83 -16.85
CA GLN A 157 -27.73 -12.59 -17.55
C GLN A 157 -26.64 -12.82 -18.61
N ALA A 158 -25.52 -13.46 -18.24
CA ALA A 158 -24.42 -13.75 -19.16
C ALA A 158 -24.84 -14.65 -20.33
N VAL A 159 -25.75 -15.62 -20.10
CA VAL A 159 -26.30 -16.48 -21.16
C VAL A 159 -27.13 -15.67 -22.14
N VAL A 160 -28.03 -14.82 -21.65
CA VAL A 160 -28.87 -13.97 -22.52
C VAL A 160 -27.99 -13.00 -23.32
N GLU A 161 -27.05 -12.31 -22.67
CA GLU A 161 -26.15 -11.38 -23.35
C GLU A 161 -25.28 -12.06 -24.43
N ALA A 162 -24.75 -13.25 -24.13
CA ALA A 162 -23.95 -14.02 -25.08
C ALA A 162 -24.78 -14.49 -26.29
N LEU A 163 -26.02 -14.93 -26.06
CA LEU A 163 -26.94 -15.32 -27.12
C LEU A 163 -27.35 -14.10 -27.96
N ALA A 164 -27.59 -12.95 -27.34
CA ALA A 164 -27.96 -11.72 -28.04
C ALA A 164 -26.86 -11.21 -28.97
N LEU A 165 -25.61 -11.26 -28.53
CA LEU A 165 -24.46 -10.94 -29.37
C LEU A 165 -24.26 -11.94 -30.51
N ARG A 166 -24.63 -13.20 -30.30
CA ARG A 166 -24.56 -14.25 -31.33
C ARG A 166 -25.62 -14.04 -32.41
N GLU A 167 -26.86 -13.76 -32.03
CA GLU A 167 -27.97 -13.52 -32.97
C GLU A 167 -27.78 -12.23 -33.79
N THR A 168 -27.16 -11.21 -33.21
CA THR A 168 -26.84 -9.95 -33.91
C THR A 168 -25.55 -10.00 -34.73
N GLY A 169 -24.80 -11.11 -34.68
CA GLY A 169 -23.53 -11.27 -35.41
C GLY A 169 -22.35 -10.47 -34.84
N ALA A 170 -22.54 -9.72 -33.75
CA ALA A 170 -21.52 -8.91 -33.10
C ALA A 170 -20.59 -9.71 -32.16
N PHE A 171 -20.90 -10.99 -31.91
CA PHE A 171 -20.21 -11.83 -30.94
C PHE A 171 -18.69 -11.89 -31.13
N SER A 172 -18.20 -12.10 -32.35
CA SER A 172 -16.76 -12.24 -32.63
C SER A 172 -15.97 -10.97 -32.30
N GLN A 173 -16.56 -9.79 -32.53
CA GLN A 173 -15.94 -8.49 -32.28
C GLN A 173 -15.92 -8.13 -30.78
N TRP A 174 -16.96 -8.53 -30.05
CA TRP A 174 -17.17 -8.17 -28.65
C TRP A 174 -16.82 -9.28 -27.66
N ALA A 175 -16.46 -10.47 -28.13
CA ALA A 175 -16.00 -11.56 -27.28
C ALA A 175 -14.78 -11.15 -26.45
N THR A 176 -13.85 -10.35 -26.98
CA THR A 176 -12.61 -9.95 -26.29
C THR A 176 -12.71 -8.62 -25.52
N LYS A 177 -13.62 -7.72 -25.89
CA LYS A 177 -13.79 -6.39 -25.28
C LYS A 177 -14.53 -6.43 -23.94
N LYS A 178 -14.33 -5.47 -23.03
CA LYS A 178 -15.17 -5.39 -21.81
C LYS A 178 -16.64 -5.14 -22.20
N TRP A 179 -17.57 -5.81 -21.53
CA TRP A 179 -19.01 -5.58 -21.75
C TRP A 179 -19.48 -4.55 -20.73
N ARG A 180 -20.26 -3.57 -21.16
CA ARG A 180 -20.80 -2.55 -20.25
C ARG A 180 -21.69 -3.21 -19.19
N GLU A 181 -21.60 -2.70 -17.96
CA GLU A 181 -22.56 -3.01 -16.91
C GLU A 181 -23.52 -1.82 -16.86
N GLY A 182 -24.79 -2.08 -17.20
CA GLY A 182 -25.82 -1.05 -17.26
C GLY A 182 -26.56 -0.85 -15.95
N PRO A 183 -27.41 0.20 -15.86
CA PRO A 183 -28.31 0.41 -14.74
C PRO A 183 -29.32 -0.74 -14.59
N ARG A 184 -30.01 -0.77 -13.44
CA ARG A 184 -30.92 -1.87 -13.08
C ARG A 184 -32.04 -2.11 -14.11
N SER A 185 -32.51 -1.06 -14.78
CA SER A 185 -33.52 -1.16 -15.85
C SER A 185 -33.05 -2.02 -17.03
N GLU A 186 -31.78 -1.91 -17.43
CA GLU A 186 -31.20 -2.74 -18.49
C GLU A 186 -31.07 -4.20 -18.02
N LEU A 187 -30.72 -4.44 -16.75
CA LEU A 187 -30.68 -5.79 -16.18
C LEU A 187 -32.06 -6.45 -16.19
N ASP A 188 -33.10 -5.73 -15.77
CA ASP A 188 -34.46 -6.27 -15.73
C ASP A 188 -34.96 -6.60 -17.15
N GLN A 189 -34.59 -5.80 -18.17
CA GLN A 189 -34.85 -6.12 -19.58
C GLN A 189 -34.14 -7.40 -20.03
N VAL A 190 -32.87 -7.57 -19.67
CA VAL A 190 -32.10 -8.79 -19.99
C VAL A 190 -32.71 -10.02 -19.31
N LEU A 191 -33.12 -9.90 -18.06
CA LEU A 191 -33.68 -11.00 -17.29
C LEU A 191 -35.11 -11.38 -17.73
N ALA A 192 -35.86 -10.43 -18.29
CA ALA A 192 -37.18 -10.65 -18.87
C ALA A 192 -37.16 -11.44 -20.19
N ALA A 193 -36.01 -11.52 -20.87
CA ALA A 193 -35.88 -12.29 -22.10
C ALA A 193 -36.09 -13.81 -21.84
N GLU A 194 -36.91 -14.44 -22.68
CA GLU A 194 -37.16 -15.88 -22.61
C GLU A 194 -36.11 -16.65 -23.43
N ILE A 195 -35.55 -17.70 -22.84
CA ILE A 195 -34.59 -18.59 -23.50
C ILE A 195 -35.37 -19.79 -24.05
N GLN A 196 -35.54 -19.88 -25.36
CA GLN A 196 -36.15 -21.03 -26.01
C GLN A 196 -35.08 -22.03 -26.41
N VAL A 197 -35.10 -23.22 -25.80
CA VAL A 197 -34.16 -24.30 -26.11
C VAL A 197 -34.80 -25.24 -27.14
N GLN A 198 -34.34 -25.19 -28.38
CA GLN A 198 -34.73 -26.12 -29.44
C GLN A 198 -33.59 -27.12 -29.68
N GLY A 199 -33.64 -28.27 -29.01
CA GLY A 199 -32.59 -29.28 -29.11
C GLY A 199 -31.26 -28.80 -28.50
N SER A 200 -30.19 -28.76 -29.30
CA SER A 200 -28.85 -28.31 -28.89
C SER A 200 -28.61 -26.81 -29.09
N GLN A 201 -29.54 -26.09 -29.74
CA GLN A 201 -29.43 -24.65 -29.96
C GLN A 201 -30.48 -23.89 -29.15
N ALA A 202 -30.09 -22.74 -28.62
CA ALA A 202 -31.01 -21.81 -27.99
C ALA A 202 -31.14 -20.53 -28.80
N SER A 203 -32.37 -20.05 -28.87
CA SER A 203 -32.76 -18.75 -29.41
C SER A 203 -33.41 -17.92 -28.31
N LEU A 204 -33.23 -16.60 -28.39
CA LEU A 204 -33.88 -15.66 -27.49
C LEU A 204 -35.20 -15.17 -28.07
N LYS A 205 -36.20 -15.00 -27.21
CA LYS A 205 -37.43 -14.28 -27.53
C LYS A 205 -37.48 -13.00 -26.70
N GLY A 206 -37.37 -11.85 -27.36
CA GLY A 206 -37.36 -10.53 -26.74
C GLY A 206 -36.63 -9.49 -27.60
N ASP A 207 -36.31 -8.33 -27.00
CA ASP A 207 -35.61 -7.22 -27.68
C ASP A 207 -34.10 -7.45 -27.76
N VAL A 208 -33.70 -8.45 -28.53
CA VAL A 208 -32.31 -8.91 -28.67
C VAL A 208 -31.38 -7.80 -29.18
N ALA A 209 -31.86 -6.97 -30.10
CA ALA A 209 -31.09 -5.85 -30.65
C ALA A 209 -30.80 -4.77 -29.60
N ALA A 210 -31.75 -4.48 -28.70
CA ALA A 210 -31.56 -3.50 -27.63
C ALA A 210 -30.52 -3.99 -26.61
N ILE A 211 -30.61 -5.27 -26.21
CA ILE A 211 -29.63 -5.89 -25.31
C ILE A 211 -28.22 -5.83 -25.91
N ALA A 212 -28.07 -6.19 -27.19
CA ALA A 212 -26.77 -6.13 -27.85
C ALA A 212 -26.23 -4.70 -27.94
N GLN A 213 -27.07 -3.72 -28.29
CA GLN A 213 -26.67 -2.31 -28.37
C GLN A 213 -26.17 -1.79 -27.01
N ASN A 214 -26.88 -2.08 -25.92
CA ASN A 214 -26.52 -1.67 -24.56
C ASN A 214 -25.15 -2.23 -24.13
N LEU A 215 -24.83 -3.47 -24.53
CA LEU A 215 -23.53 -4.10 -24.24
C LEU A 215 -22.37 -3.47 -25.01
N THR A 216 -22.66 -2.98 -26.23
CA THR A 216 -21.67 -2.42 -27.15
C THR A 216 -21.52 -0.89 -27.04
N ALA A 217 -22.38 -0.24 -26.27
CA ALA A 217 -22.30 1.19 -25.99
C ALA A 217 -20.99 1.54 -25.27
N GLU A 218 -20.45 2.73 -25.53
CA GLU A 218 -19.28 3.23 -24.81
C GLU A 218 -19.63 3.43 -23.33
N SER A 219 -18.69 3.05 -22.45
CA SER A 219 -18.89 3.09 -21.01
C SER A 219 -18.60 4.49 -20.47
N ASP A 220 -19.63 5.20 -20.01
CA ASP A 220 -19.44 6.31 -19.08
C ASP A 220 -19.07 5.72 -17.70
N GLU A 221 -17.86 6.00 -17.21
CA GLU A 221 -17.28 5.42 -15.98
C GLU A 221 -18.03 5.80 -14.67
N MET A 222 -19.18 6.49 -14.75
CA MET A 222 -19.79 7.20 -13.63
C MET A 222 -21.12 6.63 -13.10
N GLU A 223 -21.73 5.62 -13.74
CA GLU A 223 -22.98 5.06 -13.21
C GLU A 223 -22.72 3.92 -12.23
N ALA A 224 -23.08 4.15 -10.96
CA ALA A 224 -22.98 3.15 -9.91
C ALA A 224 -23.86 1.94 -10.26
N THR A 225 -23.23 0.78 -10.44
CA THR A 225 -23.94 -0.46 -10.74
C THR A 225 -24.63 -1.00 -9.48
N GLU A 226 -25.96 -0.99 -9.47
CA GLU A 226 -26.74 -1.56 -8.39
C GLU A 226 -26.63 -3.09 -8.40
N ARG A 227 -26.15 -3.66 -7.30
CA ARG A 227 -25.99 -5.11 -7.16
C ARG A 227 -27.27 -5.77 -6.69
N ILE A 228 -27.50 -6.99 -7.18
CA ILE A 228 -28.64 -7.80 -6.78
C ILE A 228 -28.45 -8.29 -5.35
N ARG A 229 -29.44 -8.06 -4.49
CA ARG A 229 -29.47 -8.61 -3.13
C ARG A 229 -29.78 -10.12 -3.17
N PRO A 230 -29.28 -10.91 -2.22
CA PRO A 230 -29.52 -12.37 -2.21
C PRO A 230 -30.99 -12.73 -2.05
N GLU A 231 -31.80 -11.89 -1.41
CA GLU A 231 -33.24 -12.10 -1.25
C GLU A 231 -33.99 -11.91 -2.57
N GLU A 232 -33.71 -10.82 -3.28
CA GLU A 232 -34.24 -10.55 -4.63
C GLU A 232 -33.87 -11.67 -5.60
N ALA A 233 -32.63 -12.16 -5.54
CA ALA A 233 -32.18 -13.28 -6.37
C ALA A 233 -33.06 -14.51 -6.18
N ARG A 234 -33.43 -14.85 -4.94
CA ARG A 234 -34.30 -16.00 -4.66
C ARG A 234 -35.71 -15.84 -5.20
N GLU A 235 -36.22 -14.62 -5.25
CA GLU A 235 -37.54 -14.34 -5.83
C GLU A 235 -37.51 -14.50 -7.35
N MET A 236 -36.48 -13.96 -8.00
CA MET A 236 -36.26 -14.12 -9.44
C MET A 236 -36.07 -15.58 -9.85
N LEU A 237 -35.37 -16.38 -9.03
CA LEU A 237 -35.18 -17.80 -9.32
C LEU A 237 -36.48 -18.61 -9.28
N LYS A 238 -37.51 -18.16 -8.55
CA LYS A 238 -38.81 -18.85 -8.50
C LYS A 238 -39.64 -18.66 -9.76
N THR A 239 -39.45 -17.54 -10.47
CA THR A 239 -40.23 -17.22 -11.67
C THR A 239 -39.69 -17.92 -12.91
N TRP A 240 -38.45 -18.41 -12.85
CA TRP A 240 -37.75 -18.96 -13.99
C TRP A 240 -37.84 -20.47 -14.10
N ASP A 241 -37.89 -20.94 -15.35
CA ASP A 241 -37.78 -22.35 -15.68
C ASP A 241 -36.33 -22.84 -15.55
N ALA A 242 -36.14 -24.14 -15.29
CA ALA A 242 -34.81 -24.74 -15.16
C ALA A 242 -34.23 -25.25 -16.50
N SER A 243 -34.93 -25.07 -17.63
CA SER A 243 -34.58 -25.72 -18.90
C SER A 243 -33.26 -25.20 -19.48
N TRP A 244 -33.00 -23.89 -19.35
CA TRP A 244 -31.77 -23.23 -19.81
C TRP A 244 -30.50 -23.77 -19.13
N LYS A 245 -30.60 -24.37 -17.94
CA LYS A 245 -29.43 -24.95 -17.23
C LYS A 245 -28.84 -26.16 -17.95
N GLY A 246 -29.66 -26.86 -18.74
CA GLY A 246 -29.26 -28.02 -19.54
C GLY A 246 -28.62 -27.67 -20.87
N LEU A 247 -28.52 -26.38 -21.21
CA LEU A 247 -27.97 -25.92 -22.49
C LEU A 247 -26.52 -26.37 -22.67
N VAL A 248 -26.26 -27.01 -23.81
CA VAL A 248 -24.92 -27.45 -24.22
C VAL A 248 -24.12 -26.23 -24.68
N LEU A 249 -22.92 -26.07 -24.13
CA LEU A 249 -22.06 -24.92 -24.37
C LEU A 249 -20.99 -25.23 -25.40
N ASP A 250 -20.94 -24.41 -26.46
CA ASP A 250 -19.81 -24.32 -27.39
C ASP A 250 -18.62 -23.62 -26.71
N ASP A 251 -17.40 -23.85 -27.21
CA ASP A 251 -16.19 -23.26 -26.59
C ASP A 251 -16.19 -21.72 -26.60
N GLN A 252 -16.77 -21.12 -27.64
CA GLN A 252 -16.99 -19.68 -27.71
C GLN A 252 -17.94 -19.18 -26.60
N LEU A 253 -19.05 -19.88 -26.38
CA LEU A 253 -20.00 -19.55 -25.31
C LEU A 253 -19.37 -19.77 -23.93
N LYS A 254 -18.61 -20.85 -23.72
CA LYS A 254 -17.87 -21.08 -22.46
C LYS A 254 -16.96 -19.90 -22.14
N PHE A 255 -16.23 -19.39 -23.13
CA PHE A 255 -15.37 -18.23 -22.97
C PHE A 255 -16.17 -16.96 -22.62
N ALA A 256 -17.23 -16.66 -23.37
CA ALA A 256 -18.06 -15.49 -23.13
C ALA A 256 -18.73 -15.51 -21.74
N LEU A 257 -19.28 -16.66 -21.35
CA LEU A 257 -19.89 -16.85 -20.03
C LEU A 257 -18.88 -16.69 -18.91
N ARG A 258 -17.71 -17.34 -19.02
CA ARG A 258 -16.63 -17.19 -18.02
C ARG A 258 -16.21 -15.74 -17.87
N LYS A 259 -16.02 -15.04 -18.99
CA LYS A 259 -15.59 -13.65 -19.04
C LYS A 259 -16.62 -12.73 -18.38
N ARG A 260 -17.89 -12.83 -18.78
CA ARG A 260 -18.95 -11.98 -18.21
C ARG A 260 -19.20 -12.29 -16.75
N LEU A 261 -19.18 -13.56 -16.37
CA LEU A 261 -19.28 -13.96 -14.97
C LEU A 261 -18.11 -13.42 -14.13
N TYR A 262 -16.89 -13.40 -14.68
CA TYR A 262 -15.73 -12.78 -14.02
C TYR A 262 -15.86 -11.26 -13.88
N GLN A 263 -16.43 -10.56 -14.86
CA GLN A 263 -16.76 -9.12 -14.76
C GLN A 263 -17.71 -8.87 -13.60
N LEU A 264 -18.85 -9.57 -13.58
CA LEU A 264 -19.91 -9.34 -12.61
C LEU A 264 -19.53 -9.80 -11.20
N THR A 265 -18.93 -10.99 -11.07
CA THR A 265 -18.73 -11.66 -9.76
C THR A 265 -17.30 -11.61 -9.23
N GLY A 266 -16.31 -11.25 -10.06
CA GLY A 266 -14.89 -11.32 -9.69
C GLY A 266 -14.35 -12.74 -9.50
N THR A 267 -15.15 -13.77 -9.78
CA THR A 267 -14.76 -15.18 -9.64
C THR A 267 -14.17 -15.73 -10.93
N LEU A 268 -12.86 -16.01 -10.92
CA LEU A 268 -12.16 -16.58 -12.07
C LEU A 268 -12.25 -18.11 -12.07
N ILE A 269 -12.91 -18.67 -13.07
CA ILE A 269 -12.94 -20.12 -13.30
C ILE A 269 -11.74 -20.52 -14.16
N ALA A 270 -10.90 -21.43 -13.67
CA ALA A 270 -9.74 -21.92 -14.42
C ALA A 270 -10.12 -22.73 -15.67
N ASP A 271 -9.39 -22.54 -16.76
CA ASP A 271 -9.64 -23.14 -18.08
C ASP A 271 -9.66 -24.67 -18.04
N ALA A 272 -8.75 -25.28 -17.27
CA ALA A 272 -8.71 -26.72 -17.07
C ALA A 272 -10.02 -27.28 -16.48
N LYS A 273 -10.69 -26.50 -15.61
CA LYS A 273 -12.00 -26.88 -15.04
C LYS A 273 -13.14 -26.61 -16.02
N LEU A 274 -13.02 -25.55 -16.82
CA LEU A 274 -14.02 -25.19 -17.83
C LEU A 274 -14.07 -26.19 -18.98
N GLY A 275 -12.94 -26.84 -19.32
CA GLY A 275 -12.90 -27.89 -20.33
C GLY A 275 -13.84 -29.08 -20.01
N ALA A 276 -14.02 -29.40 -18.74
CA ALA A 276 -14.95 -30.45 -18.28
C ALA A 276 -16.43 -29.98 -18.20
N ALA A 277 -16.70 -28.68 -18.36
CA ALA A 277 -18.03 -28.11 -18.26
C ALA A 277 -18.72 -28.09 -19.63
N HIS A 278 -19.61 -29.05 -19.88
CA HIS A 278 -20.42 -29.13 -21.10
C HIS A 278 -21.75 -28.37 -21.03
N THR A 279 -22.25 -28.09 -19.81
CA THR A 279 -23.55 -27.44 -19.61
C THR A 279 -23.44 -26.21 -18.73
N VAL A 280 -24.45 -25.33 -18.82
CA VAL A 280 -24.57 -24.15 -17.96
C VAL A 280 -24.61 -24.53 -16.47
N ARG A 281 -25.27 -25.65 -16.13
CA ARG A 281 -25.27 -26.21 -14.76
C ARG A 281 -23.86 -26.53 -14.26
N HIS A 282 -22.97 -27.04 -15.11
CA HIS A 282 -21.59 -27.31 -14.71
C HIS A 282 -20.85 -26.01 -14.42
N VAL A 283 -21.03 -24.97 -15.25
CA VAL A 283 -20.46 -23.64 -15.02
C VAL A 283 -20.95 -23.04 -13.69
N LEU A 284 -22.25 -23.12 -13.40
CA LEU A 284 -22.82 -22.68 -12.12
C LEU A 284 -22.18 -23.40 -10.92
N THR A 285 -21.99 -24.71 -11.04
CA THR A 285 -21.38 -25.52 -9.98
C THR A 285 -19.92 -25.14 -9.74
N LEU A 286 -19.19 -24.80 -10.81
CA LEU A 286 -17.80 -24.33 -10.71
C LEU A 286 -17.70 -22.91 -10.12
N ALA A 287 -18.61 -22.00 -10.51
CA ALA A 287 -18.64 -20.62 -10.05
C ALA A 287 -19.03 -20.50 -8.57
N SER A 288 -20.04 -21.28 -8.14
CA SER A 288 -20.54 -21.26 -6.75
C SER A 288 -19.69 -22.09 -5.77
N LYS A 289 -18.62 -22.74 -6.23
CA LYS A 289 -17.76 -23.54 -5.36
C LYS A 289 -16.91 -22.63 -4.48
N LYS A 290 -17.23 -22.60 -3.18
CA LYS A 290 -16.40 -21.93 -2.16
C LYS A 290 -14.97 -22.50 -2.19
N SER A 291 -13.97 -21.62 -2.07
CA SER A 291 -12.58 -22.05 -1.95
C SER A 291 -12.42 -22.92 -0.72
N GLN A 292 -11.62 -23.98 -0.82
CA GLN A 292 -11.31 -24.78 0.35
C GLN A 292 -10.60 -23.91 1.40
N PRO A 293 -10.96 -24.06 2.70
CA PRO A 293 -10.32 -23.31 3.76
C PRO A 293 -8.81 -23.56 3.75
N LYS A 294 -8.01 -22.51 3.94
CA LYS A 294 -6.54 -22.61 3.90
C LYS A 294 -6.00 -23.26 5.17
N LYS A 295 -6.69 -23.05 6.29
CA LYS A 295 -6.27 -23.59 7.59
C LYS A 295 -7.02 -24.87 7.91
N LEU A 296 -6.31 -25.84 8.47
CA LEU A 296 -6.93 -27.05 8.99
C LEU A 296 -7.97 -26.75 10.07
N ALA A 297 -7.72 -25.74 10.92
CA ALA A 297 -8.67 -25.34 11.96
C ALA A 297 -10.02 -24.91 11.36
N GLU A 298 -10.01 -24.05 10.32
CA GLU A 298 -11.21 -23.63 9.60
C GLU A 298 -11.94 -24.83 8.97
N LEU A 299 -11.19 -25.80 8.42
CA LEU A 299 -11.76 -27.04 7.91
C LEU A 299 -12.47 -27.83 9.02
N LEU A 300 -11.80 -28.05 10.15
CA LEU A 300 -12.36 -28.78 11.30
C LEU A 300 -13.57 -28.06 11.91
N GLU A 301 -13.60 -26.72 11.87
CA GLU A 301 -14.76 -25.91 12.27
C GLU A 301 -15.96 -26.03 11.31
N THR A 302 -15.75 -26.41 10.05
CA THR A 302 -16.87 -26.64 9.12
C THR A 302 -17.42 -28.05 9.18
N ARG A 303 -16.68 -29.00 9.77
CA ARG A 303 -17.14 -30.38 9.90
C ARG A 303 -17.89 -30.54 11.23
N SER A 304 -19.13 -31.01 11.16
CA SER A 304 -19.97 -31.24 12.34
C SER A 304 -19.47 -32.41 13.20
N ASP A 305 -18.82 -33.39 12.59
CA ASP A 305 -18.32 -34.61 13.25
C ASP A 305 -17.35 -34.34 14.40
N VAL A 306 -16.47 -33.35 14.28
CA VAL A 306 -15.51 -32.98 15.34
C VAL A 306 -16.14 -32.03 16.35
N GLN A 307 -17.11 -31.20 15.93
CA GLN A 307 -17.78 -30.25 16.82
C GLN A 307 -18.76 -30.90 17.79
N GLU A 308 -19.37 -32.01 17.39
CA GLU A 308 -20.31 -32.77 18.23
C GLU A 308 -19.60 -33.51 19.38
N LEU A 309 -18.28 -33.70 19.28
CA LEU A 309 -17.49 -34.42 20.28
C LEU A 309 -17.17 -33.54 21.50
N ALA A 310 -17.86 -33.77 22.61
CA ALA A 310 -17.69 -33.01 23.85
C ALA A 310 -16.28 -33.11 24.48
N ASN A 311 -15.52 -34.15 24.16
CA ASN A 311 -14.16 -34.39 24.68
C ASN A 311 -13.05 -33.77 23.80
N VAL A 312 -13.38 -33.19 22.66
CA VAL A 312 -12.41 -32.60 21.73
C VAL A 312 -12.64 -31.10 21.63
N LYS A 313 -11.57 -30.33 21.80
CA LYS A 313 -11.61 -28.87 21.63
C LYS A 313 -10.62 -28.44 20.54
N VAL A 314 -11.16 -27.88 19.47
CA VAL A 314 -10.36 -27.33 18.37
C VAL A 314 -10.03 -25.87 18.66
N HIS A 315 -8.78 -25.49 18.45
CA HIS A 315 -8.31 -24.12 18.59
C HIS A 315 -7.76 -23.61 17.25
N SER A 316 -8.08 -22.36 16.90
CA SER A 316 -7.64 -21.74 15.63
C SER A 316 -6.17 -21.32 15.61
N ARG A 317 -5.57 -21.11 16.79
CA ARG A 317 -4.17 -20.71 16.98
C ARG A 317 -3.46 -21.61 17.99
N LYS A 318 -2.12 -21.57 17.96
CA LYS A 318 -1.28 -22.23 18.96
C LYS A 318 -1.59 -21.68 20.36
N ILE A 319 -1.79 -22.58 21.32
CA ILE A 319 -1.97 -22.23 22.73
C ILE A 319 -0.63 -21.80 23.32
N GLY A 320 -0.52 -20.54 23.72
CA GLY A 320 0.66 -19.97 24.38
C GLY A 320 0.72 -20.27 25.88
N PRO A 321 1.84 -19.96 26.56
CA PRO A 321 1.94 -20.05 28.02
C PRO A 321 0.88 -19.21 28.74
N ILE A 322 0.65 -17.98 28.25
CA ILE A 322 -0.38 -17.06 28.77
C ILE A 322 -1.77 -17.71 28.70
N ASP A 323 -2.15 -18.30 27.56
CA ASP A 323 -3.45 -18.97 27.40
C ASP A 323 -3.63 -20.12 28.41
N LYS A 324 -2.55 -20.85 28.73
CA LYS A 324 -2.57 -21.91 29.75
C LYS A 324 -2.78 -21.35 31.15
N GLU A 325 -2.08 -20.27 31.51
CA GLU A 325 -2.22 -19.62 32.81
C GLU A 325 -3.58 -18.95 32.98
N THR A 326 -4.15 -18.41 31.90
CA THR A 326 -5.52 -17.88 31.84
C THR A 326 -6.55 -19.00 32.03
N ALA A 327 -6.36 -20.15 31.39
CA ALA A 327 -7.23 -21.32 31.60
C ALA A 327 -7.20 -21.83 33.06
N LEU A 328 -6.06 -21.68 33.74
CA LEU A 328 -5.92 -21.97 35.17
C LEU A 328 -6.39 -20.82 36.09
N GLY A 329 -6.71 -19.65 35.54
CA GLY A 329 -7.09 -18.44 36.29
C GLY A 329 -5.94 -17.70 36.99
N ARG A 330 -4.69 -18.18 36.86
CA ARG A 330 -3.51 -17.59 37.53
C ARG A 330 -3.03 -16.29 36.90
N TRP A 331 -3.31 -16.10 35.61
CA TRP A 331 -2.87 -14.94 34.86
C TRP A 331 -3.29 -13.61 35.50
N LYS A 332 -4.49 -13.55 36.08
CA LYS A 332 -5.01 -12.34 36.77
C LYS A 332 -4.09 -11.89 37.91
N VAL A 333 -3.59 -12.84 38.70
CA VAL A 333 -2.69 -12.55 39.83
C VAL A 333 -1.33 -12.09 39.32
N ILE A 334 -0.84 -12.69 38.23
CA ILE A 334 0.43 -12.30 37.60
C ILE A 334 0.33 -10.88 37.06
N GLU A 335 -0.76 -10.55 36.38
CA GLU A 335 -1.03 -9.21 35.84
C GLU A 335 -1.08 -8.15 36.96
N GLU A 336 -1.80 -8.41 38.05
CA GLU A 336 -1.84 -7.51 39.21
C GLU A 336 -0.46 -7.32 39.87
N GLU A 337 0.34 -8.37 39.98
CA GLU A 337 1.69 -8.28 40.55
C GLU A 337 2.68 -7.54 39.63
N LEU A 338 2.61 -7.76 38.32
CA LEU A 338 3.45 -7.06 37.35
C LEU A 338 3.11 -5.56 37.31
N THR A 339 1.82 -5.21 37.29
CA THR A 339 1.37 -3.81 37.31
C THR A 339 1.76 -3.10 38.60
N LYS A 340 1.58 -3.73 39.77
CA LYS A 340 2.04 -3.19 41.06
C LYS A 340 3.54 -2.89 41.09
N ARG A 341 4.34 -3.67 40.36
CA ARG A 341 5.81 -3.51 40.27
C ARG A 341 6.26 -2.58 39.15
N GLY A 342 5.33 -2.01 38.37
CA GLY A 342 5.66 -1.20 37.20
C GLY A 342 6.37 -2.00 36.09
N LEU A 343 6.16 -3.32 36.03
CA LEU A 343 6.72 -4.20 34.99
C LEU A 343 5.74 -4.37 33.82
N PRO A 344 6.23 -4.60 32.59
CA PRO A 344 5.37 -4.87 31.44
C PRO A 344 4.59 -6.18 31.64
N VAL A 345 3.25 -6.11 31.49
CA VAL A 345 2.36 -7.28 31.55
C VAL A 345 2.56 -8.20 30.34
N THR A 346 2.73 -7.60 29.15
CA THR A 346 3.03 -8.33 27.92
C THR A 346 4.05 -7.56 27.08
N GLY A 347 5.00 -8.29 26.48
CA GLY A 347 6.04 -7.69 25.66
C GLY A 347 7.08 -6.92 26.48
N THR A 348 7.68 -5.90 25.87
CA THR A 348 8.81 -5.16 26.45
C THR A 348 8.50 -3.71 26.82
N ALA A 349 7.21 -3.30 26.84
CA ALA A 349 6.76 -1.93 27.13
C ALA A 349 7.53 -0.83 26.38
N GLY A 350 7.91 -1.06 25.12
CA GLY A 350 8.66 -0.07 24.33
C GLY A 350 10.09 0.17 24.80
N MET A 351 10.60 -0.58 25.78
CA MET A 351 12.00 -0.50 26.19
C MET A 351 12.91 -0.91 25.03
N SER A 352 13.84 -0.03 24.69
CA SER A 352 14.80 -0.26 23.61
C SER A 352 15.84 -1.32 23.99
N LYS A 353 16.49 -1.90 22.99
CA LYS A 353 17.61 -2.84 23.20
C LYS A 353 18.79 -2.11 23.85
N ASN A 354 19.64 -2.82 24.57
CA ASN A 354 20.88 -2.25 25.11
C ASN A 354 21.76 -1.71 23.96
N LYS A 355 22.10 -0.42 24.00
CA LYS A 355 22.92 0.30 23.00
C LYS A 355 24.37 0.55 23.44
N GLU A 356 24.76 0.18 24.66
CA GLU A 356 26.08 0.51 25.22
C GLU A 356 27.24 -0.02 24.35
N ARG A 357 27.12 -1.27 23.88
CA ARG A 357 28.15 -1.88 23.02
C ARG A 357 28.18 -1.25 21.62
N ASP A 358 27.03 -0.85 21.10
CA ASP A 358 26.92 -0.21 19.79
C ASP A 358 27.58 1.18 19.83
N TRP A 359 27.34 1.94 20.91
CA TRP A 359 27.99 3.22 21.17
C TRP A 359 29.52 3.11 21.31
N ILE A 360 30.01 2.11 22.05
CA ILE A 360 31.45 1.89 22.23
C ILE A 360 32.13 1.44 20.93
N SER A 361 31.44 0.63 20.12
CA SER A 361 31.99 0.10 18.86
C SER A 361 31.83 1.02 17.66
N GLY A 362 31.14 2.17 17.83
CA GLY A 362 30.86 3.12 16.76
C GLY A 362 29.99 2.55 15.63
N LYS A 363 29.29 1.44 15.88
CA LYS A 363 28.32 0.88 14.94
C LYS A 363 27.00 1.61 15.16
N ILE A 364 26.69 2.53 14.25
CA ILE A 364 25.36 3.13 14.11
C ILE A 364 24.49 2.19 13.30
#